data_AF-A0A2A9CFJ4-F1
#
_entry.id   AF-A0A2A9CFJ4-F1
#
_cell.length_a   1.000
_cell.length_b   1.000
_cell.length_c   1.000
_cell.angle_alpha   90.00
_cell.angle_beta   90.00
_cell.angle_gamma   90.00
#
_symmetry.space_group_name_H-M   'P 1'
#
loop_
_entity.id
_entity.type
_entity.pdbx_description
1 polymer ?
#
loop_
_entity_poly.entity_id
_entity_poly.type
_entity_poly.pdbx_seq_one_letter_code
_entity_poly.pdbx_strand_id
1 'polypeptide(L)'
;MHTEIKKHFKRLETEDKTVQYEAFLALLKETKSEVTWAYEVWDELVEGLSSTNNHTRSRCAQLLSQLAISDPEKRILVDFPKLWAVTKDPKFVTARHSLQSIWRVGLAGEEQKEMVMDHLAVRFEQCYQEKNSTLIRSDILQSLRYLYEEVKEQEIKERALQLIEFVDDPKYQKKYRAIWK
;
A
#
# COMPACT_ATOMS: atom_id res chain seq x y z
N MET A 1 12.19 17.42 12.39
CA MET A 1 10.75 17.16 12.16
C MET A 1 9.94 18.31 12.70
N HIS A 2 9.04 18.86 11.89
CA HIS A 2 8.14 19.95 12.26
C HIS A 2 7.31 19.60 13.51
N THR A 3 7.12 20.58 14.42
CA THR A 3 6.45 20.39 15.72
C THR A 3 5.07 19.74 15.60
N GLU A 4 4.29 20.11 14.58
CA GLU A 4 2.96 19.53 14.36
C GLU A 4 3.01 18.06 13.89
N ILE A 5 4.01 17.66 13.10
CA ILE A 5 4.18 16.26 12.69
C ILE A 5 4.52 15.38 13.90
N LYS A 6 5.44 15.83 14.76
CA LYS A 6 5.76 15.13 16.03
C LYS A 6 4.50 14.91 16.88
N LYS A 7 3.64 15.92 16.94
CA LYS A 7 2.38 15.89 17.70
C LYS A 7 1.38 14.91 17.09
N HIS A 8 1.30 14.80 15.77
CA HIS A 8 0.46 13.79 15.12
C HIS A 8 0.95 12.37 15.42
N PHE A 9 2.25 12.09 15.34
CA PHE A 9 2.80 10.78 15.75
C PHE A 9 2.51 10.47 17.21
N LYS A 10 2.71 11.42 18.13
CA LYS A 10 2.35 11.23 19.54
C LYS A 10 0.85 10.95 19.76
N ARG A 11 -0.02 11.56 18.94
CA ARG A 11 -1.48 11.33 18.97
C ARG A 11 -1.88 9.97 18.43
N LEU A 12 -1.06 9.30 17.62
CA LEU A 12 -1.32 7.92 17.22
C LEU A 12 -1.25 6.95 18.41
N GLU A 13 -0.54 7.32 19.48
CA GLU A 13 -0.32 6.48 20.66
C GLU A 13 -1.30 6.78 21.82
N THR A 14 -2.22 7.75 21.65
CA THR A 14 -3.24 8.04 22.68
C THR A 14 -4.34 7.00 22.69
N GLU A 15 -5.03 6.78 23.81
CA GLU A 15 -6.14 5.81 23.88
C GLU A 15 -7.41 6.23 23.09
N ASP A 16 -7.58 7.55 22.85
CA ASP A 16 -8.74 8.09 22.14
C ASP A 16 -8.67 7.79 20.63
N LYS A 17 -9.57 6.92 20.16
CA LYS A 17 -9.64 6.48 18.76
C LYS A 17 -9.96 7.61 17.77
N THR A 18 -10.71 8.62 18.19
CA THR A 18 -11.02 9.78 17.34
C THR A 18 -9.76 10.60 17.13
N VAL A 19 -9.02 10.85 18.21
CA VAL A 19 -7.73 11.57 18.15
C VAL A 19 -6.71 10.80 17.31
N GLN A 20 -6.62 9.48 17.48
CA GLN A 20 -5.75 8.63 16.65
C GLN A 20 -6.12 8.74 15.16
N TYR A 21 -7.41 8.65 14.83
CA TYR A 21 -7.88 8.68 13.45
C TYR A 21 -7.63 10.03 12.79
N GLU A 22 -7.92 11.15 13.47
CA GLU A 22 -7.64 12.49 12.98
C GLU A 22 -6.15 12.73 12.75
N ALA A 23 -5.30 12.27 13.67
CA ALA A 23 -3.85 12.36 13.52
C ALA A 23 -3.34 11.53 12.35
N PHE A 24 -3.88 10.33 12.16
CA PHE A 24 -3.56 9.46 11.03
C PHE A 24 -3.95 10.09 9.69
N LEU A 25 -5.16 10.66 9.59
CA LEU A 25 -5.61 11.36 8.39
C LEU A 25 -4.74 12.59 8.07
N ALA A 26 -4.32 13.33 9.10
CA ALA A 26 -3.44 14.47 8.92
C ALA A 26 -2.08 14.06 8.34
N LEU A 27 -1.48 12.98 8.87
CA LEU A 27 -0.24 12.42 8.34
C LEU A 27 -0.42 11.93 6.90
N LEU A 28 -1.47 11.16 6.60
CA LEU A 28 -1.74 10.69 5.24
C LEU A 28 -1.94 11.83 4.25
N LYS A 29 -2.49 12.97 4.69
CA LYS A 29 -2.66 14.15 3.85
C LYS A 29 -1.32 14.80 3.53
N GLU A 30 -0.45 14.94 4.53
CA GLU A 30 0.88 15.52 4.37
C GLU A 30 1.74 14.67 3.42
N THR A 31 1.73 13.35 3.60
CA THR A 31 2.52 12.40 2.80
C THR A 31 1.98 12.16 1.39
N LYS A 32 0.99 12.94 0.92
CA LYS A 32 0.59 12.92 -0.50
C LYS A 32 1.61 13.61 -1.40
N SER A 33 2.50 14.39 -0.81
CA SER A 33 3.61 15.06 -1.48
C SER A 33 4.90 14.74 -0.74
N GLU A 34 6.04 15.04 -1.37
CA GLU A 34 7.35 14.81 -0.76
C GLU A 34 7.51 15.59 0.55
N VAL A 35 8.08 14.94 1.56
CA VAL A 35 8.33 15.52 2.88
C VAL A 35 9.80 15.37 3.27
N THR A 36 10.32 16.34 4.02
CA THR A 36 11.72 16.37 4.45
C THR A 36 12.01 15.52 5.69
N TRP A 37 10.98 15.01 6.36
CA TRP A 37 11.08 14.33 7.65
C TRP A 37 10.92 12.80 7.56
N ALA A 38 10.80 12.23 6.36
CA ALA A 38 10.54 10.80 6.16
C ALA A 38 11.50 9.90 6.96
N TYR A 39 12.81 10.19 6.91
CA TYR A 39 13.83 9.42 7.62
C TYR A 39 13.85 9.62 9.14
N GLU A 40 13.16 10.63 9.67
CA GLU A 40 13.05 10.79 11.13
C GLU A 40 12.09 9.77 11.76
N VAL A 41 11.22 9.14 10.95
CA VAL A 41 10.22 8.16 11.42
C VAL A 41 10.32 6.81 10.70
N TRP A 42 11.16 6.70 9.67
CA TRP A 42 11.25 5.53 8.81
C TRP A 42 11.48 4.23 9.60
N ASP A 43 12.51 4.22 10.44
CA ASP A 43 12.90 3.01 11.18
C ASP A 43 11.81 2.58 12.18
N GLU A 44 11.15 3.54 12.84
CA GLU A 44 10.02 3.28 13.74
C GLU A 44 8.82 2.71 12.97
N LEU A 45 8.53 3.23 11.77
CA LEU A 45 7.48 2.70 10.92
C LEU A 45 7.79 1.26 10.46
N VAL A 46 9.05 0.99 10.08
CA VAL A 46 9.50 -0.35 9.69
C VAL A 46 9.39 -1.33 10.85
N GLU A 47 9.80 -0.94 12.06
CA GLU A 47 9.63 -1.77 13.27
C GLU A 47 8.15 -2.05 13.54
N GLY A 48 7.32 -1.01 13.43
CA GLY A 48 5.88 -1.06 13.65
C GLY A 48 5.12 -2.03 12.73
N LEU A 49 5.69 -2.41 11.58
CA LEU A 49 5.14 -3.46 10.69
C LEU A 49 5.02 -4.82 11.39
N SER A 50 5.81 -5.05 12.44
CA SER A 50 5.80 -6.29 13.23
C SER A 50 5.10 -6.17 14.59
N SER A 51 4.47 -5.03 14.87
CA SER A 51 3.78 -4.78 16.15
C SER A 51 2.73 -5.84 16.49
N THR A 52 2.59 -6.16 17.77
CA THR A 52 1.50 -7.02 18.28
C THR A 52 0.12 -6.40 18.03
N ASN A 53 0.04 -5.06 17.96
CA ASN A 53 -1.18 -4.31 17.67
C ASN A 53 -1.42 -4.22 16.14
N ASN A 54 -2.54 -4.79 15.68
CA ASN A 54 -2.89 -4.80 14.26
C ASN A 54 -3.20 -3.42 13.68
N HIS A 55 -3.66 -2.46 14.51
CA HIS A 55 -3.85 -1.07 14.09
C HIS A 55 -2.51 -0.38 13.86
N THR A 56 -1.50 -0.66 14.67
CA THR A 56 -0.13 -0.15 14.46
C THR A 56 0.44 -0.68 13.16
N ARG A 57 0.41 -2.01 12.94
CA ARG A 57 0.88 -2.59 11.67
C ARG A 57 0.21 -1.96 10.44
N SER A 58 -1.12 -1.80 10.50
CA SER A 58 -1.88 -1.18 9.41
C SER A 58 -1.52 0.28 9.16
N ARG A 59 -1.31 1.09 10.22
CA ARG A 59 -0.93 2.50 10.09
C ARG A 59 0.50 2.63 9.55
N CYS A 60 1.43 1.84 10.08
CA CYS A 60 2.81 1.81 9.64
C CYS A 60 2.92 1.43 8.16
N ALA A 61 2.21 0.39 7.72
CA ALA A 61 2.23 -0.03 6.32
C ALA A 61 1.70 1.07 5.38
N GLN A 62 0.62 1.75 5.74
CA GLN A 62 0.03 2.82 4.94
C GLN A 62 0.94 4.05 4.87
N LEU A 63 1.51 4.48 6.01
CA LEU A 63 2.43 5.62 6.06
C LEU A 63 3.73 5.34 5.31
N LEU A 64 4.33 4.16 5.51
CA LEU A 64 5.56 3.78 4.83
C LEU A 64 5.35 3.69 3.30
N SER A 65 4.20 3.19 2.86
CA SER A 65 3.87 3.17 1.42
C SER A 65 3.78 4.58 0.82
N GLN A 66 3.20 5.54 1.57
CA GLN A 66 3.10 6.93 1.13
C GLN A 66 4.46 7.65 1.16
N LEU A 67 5.26 7.42 2.20
CA LEU A 67 6.57 8.05 2.37
C LEU A 67 7.62 7.58 1.36
N ALA A 68 7.36 6.52 0.59
CA ALA A 68 8.27 6.05 -0.44
C ALA A 68 8.65 7.14 -1.45
N ILE A 69 7.74 8.08 -1.78
CA ILE A 69 8.08 9.21 -2.67
C ILE A 69 9.10 10.18 -2.05
N SER A 70 9.27 10.13 -0.72
CA SER A 70 10.21 10.95 0.04
C SER A 70 11.50 10.17 0.41
N ASP A 71 11.79 9.09 -0.32
CA ASP A 71 12.90 8.17 -0.04
C ASP A 71 13.98 8.23 -1.15
N PRO A 72 14.78 9.31 -1.24
CA PRO A 72 15.85 9.42 -2.25
C PRO A 72 16.95 8.36 -2.11
N GLU A 73 17.14 7.81 -0.91
CA GLU A 73 18.09 6.71 -0.64
C GLU A 73 17.55 5.32 -1.03
N LYS A 74 16.30 5.24 -1.50
CA LYS A 74 15.63 4.00 -1.92
C LYS A 74 15.61 2.90 -0.85
N ARG A 75 15.57 3.27 0.44
CA ARG A 75 15.43 2.33 1.58
C ARG A 75 14.24 1.39 1.42
N ILE A 76 13.18 1.85 0.77
CA ILE A 76 11.98 1.05 0.53
C ILE A 76 12.29 -0.22 -0.25
N LEU A 77 13.28 -0.25 -1.14
CA LEU A 77 13.64 -1.47 -1.88
C LEU A 77 14.14 -2.57 -0.92
N VAL A 78 14.84 -2.18 0.15
CA VAL A 78 15.35 -3.10 1.17
C VAL A 78 14.25 -3.51 2.16
N ASP A 79 13.41 -2.56 2.57
CA ASP A 79 12.35 -2.82 3.55
C ASP A 79 11.04 -3.35 2.94
N PHE A 80 10.90 -3.34 1.61
CA PHE A 80 9.70 -3.78 0.90
C PHE A 80 9.24 -5.19 1.31
N PRO A 81 10.11 -6.21 1.50
CA PRO A 81 9.66 -7.52 1.95
C PRO A 81 8.90 -7.49 3.29
N LYS A 82 9.32 -6.62 4.23
CA LYS A 82 8.63 -6.44 5.52
C LYS A 82 7.26 -5.79 5.33
N LEU A 83 7.21 -4.73 4.52
CA LEU A 83 5.97 -4.03 4.19
C LEU A 83 4.98 -4.95 3.46
N TRP A 84 5.47 -5.69 2.46
CA TRP A 84 4.71 -6.62 1.66
C TRP A 84 4.11 -7.75 2.50
N ALA A 85 4.82 -8.24 3.52
CA ALA A 85 4.30 -9.27 4.43
C ALA A 85 3.00 -8.82 5.12
N VAL A 86 2.86 -7.52 5.42
CA VAL A 86 1.63 -6.98 6.04
C VAL A 86 0.44 -7.05 5.08
N THR A 87 0.63 -7.12 3.75
CA THR A 87 -0.48 -7.36 2.79
C THR A 87 -1.10 -8.76 2.92
N LYS A 88 -0.48 -9.64 3.71
CA LYS A 88 -0.91 -11.00 4.03
C LYS A 88 -1.18 -11.20 5.52
N ASP A 89 -1.44 -10.11 6.25
CA ASP A 89 -1.66 -10.12 7.69
C ASP A 89 -2.77 -11.11 8.13
N PRO A 90 -2.61 -11.83 9.26
CA PRO A 90 -3.66 -12.69 9.81
C PRO A 90 -4.99 -11.96 10.08
N LYS A 91 -4.95 -10.65 10.38
CA LYS A 91 -6.12 -9.80 10.45
C LYS A 91 -6.41 -9.26 9.05
N PHE A 92 -7.46 -9.78 8.44
CA PHE A 92 -7.87 -9.41 7.09
C PHE A 92 -7.99 -7.89 6.85
N VAL A 93 -8.51 -7.12 7.82
CA VAL A 93 -8.61 -5.66 7.69
C VAL A 93 -7.24 -4.99 7.58
N THR A 94 -6.26 -5.46 8.35
CA THR A 94 -4.87 -4.97 8.29
C THR A 94 -4.23 -5.36 6.96
N ALA A 95 -4.42 -6.60 6.52
CA ALA A 95 -3.96 -7.07 5.20
C ALA A 95 -4.49 -6.21 4.08
N ARG A 96 -5.80 -5.94 4.10
CA ARG A 96 -6.49 -5.19 3.08
C ARG A 96 -6.04 -3.74 3.00
N HIS A 97 -5.99 -3.01 4.11
CA HIS A 97 -5.55 -1.60 4.09
C HIS A 97 -4.10 -1.46 3.62
N SER A 98 -3.23 -2.40 3.99
CA SER A 98 -1.84 -2.43 3.55
C SER A 98 -1.76 -2.69 2.04
N LEU A 99 -2.51 -3.67 1.54
CA LEU A 99 -2.58 -3.97 0.11
C LEU A 99 -3.11 -2.78 -0.71
N GLN A 100 -4.16 -2.10 -0.24
CA GLN A 100 -4.76 -0.96 -0.93
C GLN A 100 -3.84 0.27 -1.00
N SER A 101 -2.79 0.33 -0.17
CA SER A 101 -1.86 1.46 -0.14
C SER A 101 -0.53 1.16 -0.84
N ILE A 102 -0.23 -0.12 -1.11
CA ILE A 102 1.09 -0.56 -1.57
C ILE A 102 1.51 0.06 -2.91
N TRP A 103 0.54 0.40 -3.76
CA TRP A 103 0.81 1.02 -5.06
C TRP A 103 1.53 2.37 -4.96
N ARG A 104 1.41 3.07 -3.82
CA ARG A 104 2.11 4.33 -3.56
C ARG A 104 3.63 4.17 -3.60
N VAL A 105 4.15 2.99 -3.26
CA VAL A 105 5.58 2.67 -3.38
C VAL A 105 6.04 2.81 -4.83
N GLY A 106 5.20 2.42 -5.80
CA GLY A 106 5.51 2.53 -7.23
C GLY A 106 5.62 3.96 -7.76
N LEU A 107 5.24 4.97 -6.97
CA LEU A 107 5.42 6.38 -7.35
C LEU A 107 6.83 6.90 -7.04
N ALA A 108 7.65 6.14 -6.30
CA ALA A 108 8.97 6.57 -5.87
C ALA A 108 10.06 6.47 -6.97
N GLY A 109 9.78 5.76 -8.06
CA GLY A 109 10.72 5.57 -9.15
C GLY A 109 10.50 4.26 -9.91
N GLU A 110 11.28 4.07 -10.98
CA GLU A 110 11.13 2.94 -11.90
C GLU A 110 11.31 1.58 -11.23
N GLU A 111 12.37 1.42 -10.43
CA GLU A 111 12.67 0.17 -9.73
C GLU A 111 11.56 -0.21 -8.74
N GLN A 112 11.00 0.77 -8.04
CA GLN A 112 9.91 0.57 -7.10
C GLN A 112 8.61 0.23 -7.83
N LYS A 113 8.34 0.87 -8.97
CA LYS A 113 7.18 0.60 -9.81
C LYS A 113 7.20 -0.84 -10.32
N GLU A 114 8.32 -1.27 -10.90
CA GLU A 114 8.51 -2.65 -11.39
C GLU A 114 8.33 -3.66 -10.24
N MET A 115 9.01 -3.43 -9.10
CA MET A 115 8.89 -4.27 -7.91
C MET A 115 7.43 -4.44 -7.45
N VAL A 116 6.68 -3.34 -7.36
CA VAL A 116 5.27 -3.35 -6.95
C VAL A 116 4.41 -4.10 -7.98
N MET A 117 4.60 -3.83 -9.26
CA MET A 117 3.84 -4.47 -10.34
C MET A 117 4.04 -5.99 -10.34
N ASP A 118 5.27 -6.45 -10.19
CA ASP A 118 5.59 -7.88 -10.17
C ASP A 118 4.98 -8.57 -8.93
N HIS A 119 5.11 -7.97 -7.75
CA HIS A 119 4.52 -8.53 -6.53
C HIS A 119 3.00 -8.58 -6.59
N LEU A 120 2.35 -7.54 -7.13
CA LEU A 120 0.91 -7.50 -7.35
C LEU A 120 0.46 -8.58 -8.34
N ALA A 121 1.17 -8.76 -9.46
CA ALA A 121 0.87 -9.80 -10.44
C ALA A 121 0.96 -11.21 -9.84
N VAL A 122 2.08 -11.52 -9.19
CA VAL A 122 2.28 -12.81 -8.49
C VAL A 122 1.19 -13.05 -7.46
N ARG A 123 0.82 -12.01 -6.69
CA ARG A 123 -0.24 -12.12 -5.69
C ARG A 123 -1.61 -12.41 -6.31
N PHE A 124 -1.93 -11.75 -7.42
CA PHE A 124 -3.18 -11.91 -8.13
C PHE A 124 -3.38 -13.36 -8.60
N GLU A 125 -2.31 -13.95 -9.13
CA GLU A 125 -2.31 -15.34 -9.58
C GLU A 125 -2.45 -16.30 -8.39
N GLN A 126 -1.64 -16.13 -7.35
CA GLN A 126 -1.53 -17.09 -6.24
C GLN A 126 -2.66 -17.03 -5.21
N CYS A 127 -3.38 -15.91 -5.08
CA CYS A 127 -4.36 -15.75 -4.01
C CYS A 127 -5.65 -16.56 -4.20
N TYR A 128 -5.79 -17.35 -5.28
CA TYR A 128 -7.03 -18.08 -5.61
C TYR A 128 -7.50 -19.05 -4.50
N GLN A 129 -6.56 -19.59 -3.72
CA GLN A 129 -6.85 -20.51 -2.61
C GLN A 129 -7.32 -19.81 -1.33
N GLU A 130 -7.26 -18.48 -1.28
CA GLU A 130 -7.61 -17.73 -0.08
C GLU A 130 -9.10 -17.43 0.03
N LYS A 131 -9.59 -17.41 1.27
CA LYS A 131 -11.01 -17.15 1.58
C LYS A 131 -11.58 -15.89 0.91
N ASN A 132 -10.76 -14.85 0.74
CA ASN A 132 -11.16 -13.56 0.17
C ASN A 132 -10.50 -13.29 -1.20
N SER A 133 -10.14 -14.33 -1.95
CA SER A 133 -9.39 -14.24 -3.21
C SER A 133 -9.97 -13.25 -4.22
N THR A 134 -11.30 -13.24 -4.37
CA THR A 134 -11.97 -12.37 -5.35
C THR A 134 -11.87 -10.89 -4.98
N LEU A 135 -11.89 -10.57 -3.69
CA LEU A 135 -11.72 -9.22 -3.16
C LEU A 135 -10.24 -8.79 -3.22
N ILE A 136 -9.32 -9.68 -2.89
CA ILE A 136 -7.86 -9.44 -3.02
C ILE A 136 -7.52 -9.08 -4.48
N ARG A 137 -7.99 -9.87 -5.45
CA ARG A 137 -7.83 -9.57 -6.87
C ARG A 137 -8.41 -8.21 -7.26
N SER A 138 -9.58 -7.85 -6.71
CA SER A 138 -10.18 -6.53 -6.95
C SER A 138 -9.31 -5.40 -6.38
N ASP A 139 -8.80 -5.54 -5.16
CA ASP A 139 -7.95 -4.53 -4.51
C ASP A 139 -6.59 -4.39 -5.24
N ILE A 140 -6.03 -5.48 -5.78
CA ILE A 140 -4.83 -5.47 -6.63
C ILE A 140 -5.07 -4.68 -7.93
N LEU A 141 -6.16 -4.99 -8.65
CA LEU A 141 -6.47 -4.28 -9.90
C LEU A 141 -6.76 -2.81 -9.66
N GLN A 142 -7.41 -2.47 -8.54
CA GLN A 142 -7.62 -1.09 -8.15
C GLN A 142 -6.30 -0.38 -7.84
N SER A 143 -5.36 -1.07 -7.19
CA SER A 143 -4.01 -0.57 -6.92
C SER A 143 -3.24 -0.27 -8.21
N LEU A 144 -3.29 -1.19 -9.19
CA LEU A 144 -2.72 -0.97 -10.53
C LEU A 144 -3.41 0.20 -11.25
N ARG A 145 -4.74 0.35 -11.15
CA ARG A 145 -5.45 1.49 -11.73
C ARG A 145 -5.00 2.81 -11.11
N TYR A 146 -4.86 2.88 -9.79
CA TYR A 146 -4.39 4.11 -9.13
C TYR A 146 -2.97 4.48 -9.55
N LEU A 147 -2.07 3.49 -9.64
CA LEU A 147 -0.73 3.71 -10.16
C LEU A 147 -0.76 4.25 -11.60
N TYR A 148 -1.52 3.62 -12.49
CA TYR A 148 -1.76 4.10 -13.85
C TYR A 148 -2.35 5.51 -13.89
N GLU A 149 -3.25 5.83 -12.98
CA GLU A 149 -3.89 7.16 -12.94
C GLU A 149 -2.92 8.28 -12.59
N GLU A 150 -1.86 8.00 -11.81
CA GLU A 150 -0.81 8.97 -11.47
C GLU A 150 0.28 9.04 -12.57
N VAL A 151 0.79 7.92 -13.06
CA VAL A 151 1.95 7.92 -13.99
C VAL A 151 1.59 7.85 -15.47
N LYS A 152 0.35 7.44 -15.80
CA LYS A 152 -0.19 7.32 -17.19
C LYS A 152 0.60 6.40 -18.12
N GLU A 153 1.35 5.45 -17.57
CA GLU A 153 2.13 4.49 -18.35
C GLU A 153 1.28 3.30 -18.79
N GLN A 154 1.25 3.08 -20.10
CA GLN A 154 0.37 2.11 -20.74
C GLN A 154 0.65 0.66 -20.30
N GLU A 155 1.89 0.32 -19.98
CA GLU A 155 2.29 -1.00 -19.52
C GLU A 155 1.49 -1.47 -18.29
N ILE A 156 1.21 -0.55 -17.34
CA ILE A 156 0.45 -0.88 -16.12
C ILE A 156 -0.95 -1.38 -16.48
N LYS A 157 -1.60 -0.70 -17.42
CA LYS A 157 -2.93 -1.06 -17.90
C LYS A 157 -2.91 -2.38 -18.66
N GLU A 158 -1.90 -2.58 -19.51
CA GLU A 158 -1.75 -3.82 -20.27
C GLU A 158 -1.55 -5.03 -19.36
N ARG A 159 -0.66 -4.92 -18.38
CA ARG A 159 -0.41 -5.98 -17.38
C ARG A 159 -1.67 -6.29 -16.57
N ALA A 160 -2.43 -5.27 -16.17
CA ALA A 160 -3.70 -5.51 -15.48
C ALA A 160 -4.75 -6.21 -16.36
N LEU A 161 -4.84 -5.86 -17.64
CA LEU A 161 -5.75 -6.54 -18.57
C LEU A 161 -5.33 -8.00 -18.81
N GLN A 162 -4.03 -8.27 -18.94
CA GLN A 162 -3.50 -9.64 -19.03
C GLN A 162 -3.88 -10.47 -17.80
N LEU A 163 -3.68 -9.93 -16.59
CA LEU A 163 -4.11 -10.58 -15.34
C LEU A 163 -5.60 -10.94 -15.34
N ILE A 164 -6.44 -10.07 -15.91
CA ILE A 164 -7.87 -10.32 -16.00
C ILE A 164 -8.19 -11.47 -16.96
N GLU A 165 -7.47 -11.62 -18.08
CA GLU A 165 -7.69 -12.74 -19.01
C GLU A 165 -7.43 -14.11 -18.36
N PHE A 166 -6.50 -14.20 -17.40
CA PHE A 166 -6.19 -15.43 -16.69
C PHE A 166 -7.28 -15.90 -15.72
N VAL A 167 -8.33 -15.11 -15.49
CA VAL A 167 -9.42 -15.50 -14.59
C VAL A 167 -10.41 -16.38 -15.33
N ASP A 168 -10.53 -17.66 -14.95
CA ASP A 168 -11.43 -18.60 -15.64
C ASP A 168 -12.91 -18.21 -15.60
N ASP A 169 -13.38 -17.60 -14.50
CA ASP A 169 -14.78 -17.24 -14.32
C ASP A 169 -15.14 -15.97 -15.11
N PRO A 170 -15.96 -16.06 -16.18
CA PRO A 170 -16.32 -14.91 -17.02
C PRO A 170 -17.06 -13.80 -16.26
N LYS A 171 -17.78 -14.15 -15.18
CA LYS A 171 -18.44 -13.18 -14.30
C LYS A 171 -17.42 -12.30 -13.61
N TYR A 172 -16.34 -12.89 -13.10
CA TYR A 172 -15.27 -12.13 -12.45
C TYR A 172 -14.40 -11.39 -13.45
N GLN A 173 -14.09 -11.95 -14.62
CA GLN A 173 -13.46 -11.20 -15.71
C GLN A 173 -14.21 -9.90 -16.01
N LYS A 174 -15.55 -9.99 -16.23
CA LYS A 174 -16.39 -8.82 -16.50
C LYS A 174 -16.35 -7.79 -15.37
N LYS A 175 -16.39 -8.22 -14.12
CA LYS A 175 -16.29 -7.33 -12.95
C LYS A 175 -14.94 -6.63 -12.88
N TYR A 176 -13.86 -7.37 -13.11
CA TYR A 176 -12.52 -6.83 -13.06
C TYR A 176 -12.22 -5.88 -14.21
N ARG A 177 -12.72 -6.14 -15.42
CA ARG A 177 -12.65 -5.16 -16.53
C ARG A 177 -13.37 -3.86 -16.20
N ALA A 178 -14.44 -3.90 -15.41
CA ALA A 178 -15.17 -2.69 -15.01
C ALA A 178 -14.33 -1.76 -14.12
N ILE A 179 -13.31 -2.29 -13.42
CA ILE A 179 -12.34 -1.48 -12.70
C ILE A 179 -11.53 -0.63 -13.68
N TRP A 180 -11.39 -1.00 -14.95
CA TRP A 180 -10.58 -0.28 -15.95
C TRP A 180 -11.40 0.54 -16.96
N LYS A 181 -12.71 0.66 -16.73
CA LYS A 181 -13.59 1.57 -17.44
C LYS A 181 -13.61 2.94 -16.76
#